data_AF-A0A959Z9K3-F1
#
_entry.id   AF-A0A959Z9K3-F1
#
_cell.length_a   1.000
_cell.length_b   1.000
_cell.length_c   1.000
_cell.angle_alpha   90.00
_cell.angle_beta   90.00
_cell.angle_gamma   90.00
#
_symmetry.space_group_name_H-M   'P 1'
#
loop_
_entity.id
_entity.type
_entity.pdbx_description
1 polymer ?
#
loop_
_entity_poly.entity_id
_entity_poly.type
_entity_poly.pdbx_seq_one_letter_code
_entity_poly.pdbx_strand_id
1 'polypeptide(L)'
;MNFLQGSQYLDTGWFGVFSTLLVVFFILYNIARAKKTGGNLFIRRIAGLNAIDDAIGRATEMGRPILMVPGIGDLDAVSVQAVNIFAQVTKTAAQFATPIKLCCARATVYAVAQEVIRDVYSQQGMSDRYSIDSVQYISDQQFAFAAGVSGIILREKVAAAFLLGAFYAESLIFAETCNSIGAIQVAGSTQSTQTPFFIAACDYVLIGDEFYAASAYLTREPVLVGSLLGQDWAKILMTAYVMLGFLIMSAERLQPLAVQRIDEGGVSRMEPYEGEAKRKTASDTMVHRLFNPLITEEMNTIEREPNPDYEGEEEAANAGGGA
;
A
#
# COMPACT_ATOMS: atom_id res chain seq x y z
N MET A 1 11.77 -28.80 -28.55
CA MET A 1 11.61 -27.47 -29.18
C MET A 1 10.12 -27.13 -29.06
N ASN A 2 9.72 -26.66 -27.88
CA ASN A 2 8.31 -26.46 -27.50
C ASN A 2 7.92 -25.02 -27.87
N PHE A 3 7.38 -24.83 -29.07
CA PHE A 3 7.06 -23.51 -29.63
C PHE A 3 5.55 -23.31 -29.88
N LEU A 4 4.69 -23.92 -29.07
CA LEU A 4 3.23 -23.74 -29.14
C LEU A 4 2.61 -23.74 -27.73
N GLN A 5 2.99 -22.78 -26.90
CA GLN A 5 2.24 -22.43 -25.69
C GLN A 5 1.30 -21.25 -26.02
N GLY A 6 0.36 -21.50 -26.93
CA GLY A 6 -0.70 -20.56 -27.30
C GLY A 6 -1.87 -20.50 -26.31
N SER A 7 -1.76 -21.12 -25.13
CA SER A 7 -2.84 -21.12 -24.12
C SER A 7 -2.78 -19.95 -23.14
N GLN A 8 -1.74 -19.11 -23.19
CA GLN A 8 -1.56 -18.04 -22.19
C GLN A 8 -2.53 -16.85 -22.37
N TYR A 9 -3.23 -16.78 -23.52
CA TYR A 9 -4.26 -15.75 -23.79
C TYR A 9 -5.67 -16.15 -23.36
N LEU A 10 -5.92 -17.45 -23.10
CA LEU A 10 -7.13 -17.95 -22.43
C LEU A 10 -7.00 -17.94 -20.91
N ASP A 11 -5.84 -17.52 -20.41
CA ASP A 11 -5.51 -17.40 -19.00
C ASP A 11 -5.99 -16.05 -18.46
N THR A 12 -6.37 -15.99 -17.19
CA THR A 12 -7.07 -14.87 -16.53
C THR A 12 -6.28 -13.53 -16.48
N GLY A 13 -5.13 -13.45 -17.17
CA GLY A 13 -4.24 -12.29 -17.19
C GLY A 13 -4.84 -11.01 -17.75
N TRP A 14 -5.80 -11.10 -18.68
CA TRP A 14 -6.49 -9.91 -19.22
C TRP A 14 -7.26 -9.14 -18.13
N PHE A 15 -7.81 -9.84 -17.14
CA PHE A 15 -8.46 -9.23 -15.98
C PHE A 15 -7.45 -8.48 -15.10
N GLY A 16 -6.25 -9.05 -14.91
CA GLY A 16 -5.14 -8.39 -14.23
C GLY A 16 -4.71 -7.09 -14.92
N VAL A 17 -4.56 -7.12 -16.24
CA VAL A 17 -4.22 -5.93 -17.04
C VAL A 17 -5.33 -4.88 -16.95
N PHE A 18 -6.60 -5.29 -17.12
CA PHE A 18 -7.75 -4.39 -17.01
C PHE A 18 -7.82 -3.73 -15.63
N SER A 19 -7.68 -4.50 -14.55
CA SER A 19 -7.69 -3.97 -13.18
C SER A 19 -6.56 -2.96 -12.95
N THR A 20 -5.37 -3.24 -13.47
CA THR A 20 -4.21 -2.34 -13.38
C THR A 20 -4.47 -1.02 -14.12
N LEU A 21 -4.98 -1.09 -15.36
CA LEU A 21 -5.34 0.09 -16.14
C LEU A 21 -6.42 0.92 -15.46
N LEU A 22 -7.39 0.27 -14.83
CA LEU A 22 -8.45 0.93 -14.06
C LEU A 22 -7.89 1.68 -12.85
N VAL A 23 -6.97 1.08 -12.09
CA VAL A 23 -6.28 1.75 -10.97
C VAL A 23 -5.50 2.98 -11.47
N VAL A 24 -4.72 2.81 -12.54
CA VAL A 24 -3.94 3.90 -13.15
C VAL A 24 -4.88 5.02 -13.63
N PHE A 25 -6.01 4.67 -14.24
CA PHE A 25 -7.01 5.65 -14.67
C PHE A 25 -7.55 6.46 -13.48
N PHE A 26 -7.94 5.82 -12.38
CA PHE A 26 -8.44 6.54 -11.19
C PHE A 26 -7.39 7.47 -10.58
N ILE A 27 -6.12 7.05 -10.53
CA ILE A 27 -5.01 7.87 -10.05
C ILE A 27 -4.82 9.09 -10.96
N LEU A 28 -4.64 8.89 -12.27
CA LEU A 28 -4.39 9.98 -13.21
C LEU A 28 -5.57 10.95 -13.30
N TYR A 29 -6.81 10.43 -13.30
CA TYR A 29 -8.03 11.24 -13.29
C TYR A 29 -8.09 12.14 -12.06
N ASN A 30 -7.84 11.59 -10.86
CA ASN A 30 -7.88 12.38 -9.62
C ASN A 30 -6.69 13.34 -9.50
N ILE A 31 -5.50 13.03 -10.03
CA ILE A 31 -4.39 13.99 -10.13
C ILE A 31 -4.78 15.16 -11.05
N ALA A 32 -5.35 14.89 -12.22
CA ALA A 32 -5.78 15.93 -13.15
C ALA A 32 -6.85 16.83 -12.51
N ARG A 33 -7.81 16.23 -11.79
CA ARG A 33 -8.82 16.95 -11.02
C ARG A 33 -8.19 17.79 -9.88
N ALA A 34 -7.26 17.21 -9.12
CA ALA A 34 -6.56 17.89 -8.04
C ALA A 34 -5.79 19.11 -8.55
N LYS A 35 -5.10 18.99 -9.70
CA LYS A 35 -4.37 20.10 -10.33
C LYS A 35 -5.32 21.24 -10.73
N LYS A 36 -6.50 20.92 -11.27
CA LYS A 36 -7.53 21.94 -11.60
C LYS A 36 -8.07 22.67 -10.38
N THR A 37 -8.17 21.99 -9.24
CA THR A 37 -8.65 22.58 -7.98
C THR A 37 -7.55 23.14 -7.09
N GLY A 38 -6.29 23.12 -7.53
CA GLY A 38 -5.14 23.54 -6.72
C GLY A 38 -4.92 22.70 -5.46
N GLY A 39 -5.26 21.41 -5.48
CA GLY A 39 -5.15 20.51 -4.31
C GLY A 39 -6.31 20.59 -3.32
N ASN A 40 -7.32 21.44 -3.56
CA ASN A 40 -8.52 21.57 -2.72
C ASN A 40 -9.55 20.45 -2.94
N LEU A 41 -9.09 19.20 -2.83
CA LEU A 41 -9.97 18.05 -2.72
C LEU A 41 -10.20 17.71 -1.25
N PHE A 42 -11.40 17.20 -0.97
CA PHE A 42 -11.72 16.73 0.36
C PHE A 42 -10.86 15.50 0.71
N ILE A 43 -10.16 15.58 1.84
CA ILE A 43 -9.46 14.47 2.48
C ILE A 43 -10.04 14.37 3.89
N ARG A 44 -10.37 13.16 4.34
CA ARG A 44 -10.84 12.94 5.72
C ARG A 44 -9.81 13.50 6.70
N ARG A 45 -10.28 14.16 7.75
CA ARG A 45 -9.42 14.65 8.83
C ARG A 45 -8.77 13.47 9.55
N ILE A 46 -7.45 13.56 9.76
CA ILE A 46 -6.66 12.58 10.51
C ILE A 46 -6.30 13.25 11.84
N ALA A 47 -6.76 12.68 12.95
CA ALA A 47 -6.66 13.30 14.28
C ALA A 47 -5.21 13.62 14.66
N GLY A 48 -4.29 12.66 14.47
CA GLY A 48 -2.87 12.86 14.77
C GLY A 48 -2.18 13.94 13.94
N LEU A 49 -2.66 14.22 12.72
CA LEU A 49 -2.10 15.29 11.89
C LEU A 49 -2.65 16.67 12.27
N ASN A 50 -3.89 16.75 12.75
CA ASN A 50 -4.44 18.02 13.26
C ASN A 50 -3.76 18.44 14.57
N ALA A 51 -3.31 17.48 15.37
CA ALA A 51 -2.61 17.73 16.62
C ALA A 51 -1.19 18.30 16.41
N ILE A 52 -0.64 18.27 15.19
CA ILE A 52 0.72 18.76 14.90
C ILE A 52 0.83 20.25 15.20
N ASP A 53 -0.10 21.06 14.70
CA ASP A 53 -0.06 22.52 14.87
C ASP A 53 -0.22 22.91 16.34
N ASP A 54 -1.14 22.25 17.06
CA ASP A 54 -1.33 22.45 18.51
C ASP A 54 -0.09 22.02 19.32
N ALA A 55 0.55 20.91 18.94
CA ALA A 55 1.76 20.43 19.57
C ALA A 55 2.94 21.40 19.36
N ILE A 56 3.08 21.98 18.16
CA ILE A 56 4.09 23.01 17.86
C ILE A 56 3.80 24.30 18.63
N GLY A 57 2.54 24.75 18.65
CA GLY A 57 2.10 25.93 19.39
C GLY A 57 2.45 25.82 20.87
N ARG A 58 2.07 24.71 21.49
CA ARG A 58 2.40 24.42 22.89
C ARG A 58 3.91 24.33 23.15
N ALA A 59 4.67 23.70 22.26
CA ALA A 59 6.13 23.64 22.39
C ALA A 59 6.77 25.04 22.34
N THR A 60 6.23 25.91 21.49
CA THR A 60 6.65 27.32 21.37
C THR A 60 6.32 28.09 22.64
N GLU A 61 5.09 27.99 23.15
CA GLU A 61 4.65 28.67 24.38
C GLU A 61 5.48 28.24 25.60
N MET A 62 5.89 26.97 25.65
CA MET A 62 6.72 26.44 26.73
C MET A 62 8.22 26.71 26.56
N GLY A 63 8.66 27.18 25.39
CA GLY A 63 10.08 27.32 25.05
C GLY A 63 10.85 25.99 25.11
N ARG A 64 10.17 24.86 24.87
CA ARG A 64 10.70 23.50 25.01
C ARG A 64 10.78 22.82 23.63
N PRO A 65 11.76 21.95 23.38
CA PRO A 65 11.96 21.37 22.06
C PRO A 65 10.89 20.35 21.67
N ILE A 66 10.73 20.21 20.35
CA ILE A 66 9.98 19.12 19.73
C ILE A 66 10.95 17.98 19.40
N LEU A 67 10.63 16.77 19.84
CA LEU A 67 11.35 15.56 19.48
C LEU A 67 10.75 14.94 18.21
N MET A 68 11.60 14.49 17.30
CA MET A 68 11.23 13.73 16.11
C MET A 68 12.10 12.46 16.03
N VAL A 69 11.48 11.30 15.83
CA VAL A 69 12.19 10.01 15.77
C VAL A 69 11.67 9.19 14.59
N PRO A 70 12.51 8.86 13.58
CA PRO A 70 12.12 8.07 12.40
C PRO A 70 12.04 6.55 12.66
N GLY A 71 12.35 6.11 13.89
CA GLY A 71 12.50 4.71 14.26
C GLY A 71 13.90 4.17 13.99
N ILE A 72 14.03 2.83 13.96
CA ILE A 72 15.30 2.11 13.82
C ILE A 72 15.46 1.37 12.49
N GLY A 73 14.50 1.51 11.58
CA GLY A 73 14.56 0.94 10.23
C GLY A 73 15.64 1.58 9.37
N ASP A 74 16.12 0.83 8.38
CA ASP A 74 17.07 1.31 7.38
C ASP A 74 16.44 2.36 6.45
N LEU A 75 17.26 2.94 5.56
CA LEU A 75 16.78 3.90 4.58
C LEU A 75 15.91 3.20 3.52
N ASP A 76 14.60 3.40 3.62
CA ASP A 76 13.54 2.79 2.84
C ASP A 76 12.36 3.77 2.64
N ALA A 77 11.26 3.30 2.06
CA ALA A 77 10.08 4.13 1.85
C ALA A 77 9.46 4.65 3.18
N VAL A 78 9.56 3.89 4.28
CA VAL A 78 8.95 4.23 5.57
C VAL A 78 9.72 5.37 6.23
N SER A 79 11.05 5.24 6.30
CA SER A 79 11.94 6.27 6.85
C SER A 79 11.95 7.54 6.00
N VAL A 80 11.93 7.43 4.67
CA VAL A 80 11.77 8.60 3.77
C VAL A 80 10.44 9.30 4.02
N GLN A 81 9.34 8.55 4.16
CA GLN A 81 8.04 9.14 4.47
C GLN A 81 8.03 9.85 5.84
N ALA A 82 8.66 9.27 6.86
CA ALA A 82 8.84 9.91 8.17
C ALA A 82 9.62 11.23 8.06
N VAL A 83 10.76 11.23 7.35
CA VAL A 83 11.59 12.43 7.14
C VAL A 83 10.80 13.51 6.38
N ASN A 84 9.99 13.14 5.40
CA ASN A 84 9.13 14.09 4.68
C ASN A 84 8.08 14.74 5.60
N ILE A 85 7.50 13.98 6.53
CA ILE A 85 6.59 14.53 7.54
C ILE A 85 7.37 15.48 8.48
N PHE A 86 8.54 15.07 8.94
CA PHE A 86 9.39 15.91 9.80
C PHE A 86 9.87 17.19 9.12
N ALA A 87 10.06 17.18 7.80
CA ALA A 87 10.34 18.38 7.02
C ALA A 87 9.19 19.40 7.12
N GLN A 88 7.94 18.94 7.04
CA GLN A 88 6.76 19.81 7.21
C GLN A 88 6.62 20.31 8.65
N VAL A 89 6.80 19.42 9.64
CA VAL A 89 6.81 19.81 11.07
C VAL A 89 7.89 20.87 11.32
N THR A 90 9.09 20.67 10.78
CA THR A 90 10.22 21.59 10.90
C THR A 90 9.93 22.93 10.24
N LYS A 91 9.30 22.93 9.07
CA LYS A 91 8.93 24.16 8.37
C LYS A 91 8.05 25.05 9.26
N THR A 92 7.02 24.46 9.88
CA THR A 92 6.14 25.19 10.81
C THR A 92 6.89 25.59 12.08
N ALA A 93 7.65 24.68 12.70
CA ALA A 93 8.45 24.95 13.89
C ALA A 93 9.45 26.11 13.69
N ALA A 94 10.10 26.18 12.52
CA ALA A 94 11.06 27.25 12.19
C ALA A 94 10.41 28.64 12.17
N GLN A 95 9.16 28.74 11.68
CA GLN A 95 8.40 29.99 11.63
C GLN A 95 8.13 30.55 13.04
N PHE A 96 7.91 29.66 14.00
CA PHE A 96 7.69 30.01 15.41
C PHE A 96 8.97 30.01 16.25
N ALA A 97 10.14 29.81 15.62
CA ALA A 97 11.43 29.65 16.30
C ALA A 97 11.43 28.55 17.38
N THR A 98 10.62 27.51 17.19
CA THR A 98 10.53 26.37 18.10
C THR A 98 11.76 25.47 17.91
N PRO A 99 12.50 25.13 18.99
CA PRO A 99 13.64 24.25 18.85
C PRO A 99 13.21 22.83 18.49
N ILE A 100 13.96 22.19 17.59
CA ILE A 100 13.72 20.81 17.16
C ILE A 100 14.89 19.89 17.53
N LYS A 101 14.58 18.63 17.81
CA LYS A 101 15.53 17.55 18.05
C LYS A 101 15.08 16.32 17.26
N LEU A 102 15.78 16.03 16.16
CA LEU A 102 15.54 14.85 15.35
C LEU A 102 16.63 13.81 15.64
N CYS A 103 16.23 12.71 16.28
CA CYS A 103 17.16 11.67 16.74
C CYS A 103 17.09 10.45 15.82
N CYS A 104 18.19 10.14 15.14
CA CYS A 104 18.28 9.04 14.19
C CYS A 104 19.12 7.88 14.76
N ALA A 105 18.65 6.66 14.54
CA ALA A 105 19.39 5.44 14.88
C ALA A 105 20.32 4.98 13.75
N ARG A 106 19.94 5.20 12.49
CA ARG A 106 20.73 4.79 11.32
C ARG A 106 21.51 5.95 10.74
N ALA A 107 22.79 5.73 10.45
CA ALA A 107 23.67 6.74 9.87
C ALA A 107 23.20 7.21 8.48
N THR A 108 22.62 6.31 7.68
CA THR A 108 22.04 6.62 6.37
C THR A 108 20.83 7.55 6.49
N VAL A 109 19.91 7.26 7.42
CA VAL A 109 18.75 8.11 7.71
C VAL A 109 19.18 9.45 8.31
N TYR A 110 20.19 9.46 9.19
CA TYR A 110 20.79 10.68 9.73
C TYR A 110 21.30 11.61 8.62
N ALA A 111 22.07 11.09 7.66
CA ALA A 111 22.64 11.89 6.58
C ALA A 111 21.54 12.54 5.71
N VAL A 112 20.50 11.78 5.35
CA VAL A 112 19.37 12.28 4.57
C VAL A 112 18.57 13.31 5.37
N ALA A 113 18.25 13.00 6.63
CA ALA A 113 17.48 13.91 7.47
C ALA A 113 18.21 15.23 7.71
N GLN A 114 19.53 15.18 7.92
CA GLN A 114 20.33 16.40 8.11
C GLN A 114 20.26 17.33 6.89
N GLU A 115 20.34 16.77 5.67
CA GLU A 115 20.24 17.55 4.45
C GLU A 115 18.84 18.11 4.24
N VAL A 116 17.80 17.28 4.43
CA VAL A 116 16.40 17.70 4.29
C VAL A 116 16.05 18.82 5.28
N ILE A 117 16.44 18.69 6.55
CA ILE A 117 16.17 19.71 7.57
C ILE A 117 16.92 21.00 7.23
N ARG A 118 18.20 20.92 6.82
CA ARG A 118 18.97 22.09 6.39
C ARG A 118 18.31 22.81 5.21
N ASP A 119 17.86 22.06 4.21
CA ASP A 119 17.17 22.59 3.04
C ASP A 119 15.86 23.28 3.43
N VAL A 120 15.09 22.71 4.36
CA VAL A 120 13.89 23.38 4.91
C VAL A 120 14.22 24.76 5.48
N TYR A 121 15.25 24.87 6.34
CA TYR A 121 15.66 26.18 6.89
C TYR A 121 16.11 27.15 5.78
N SER A 122 16.86 26.64 4.78
CA SER A 122 17.33 27.43 3.64
C SER A 122 16.16 27.98 2.81
N GLN A 123 15.20 27.14 2.44
CA GLN A 123 14.01 27.52 1.68
C GLN A 123 13.11 28.52 2.42
N GLN A 124 13.12 28.50 3.76
CA GLN A 124 12.41 29.48 4.57
C GLN A 124 13.21 30.78 4.78
N GLY A 125 14.43 30.90 4.25
CA GLY A 125 15.31 32.05 4.48
C GLY A 125 15.80 32.17 5.92
N MET A 126 15.85 31.04 6.65
CA MET A 126 16.20 30.98 8.08
C MET A 126 17.47 30.15 8.31
N SER A 127 18.40 30.12 7.35
CA SER A 127 19.65 29.37 7.44
C SER A 127 20.45 29.68 8.71
N ASP A 128 20.41 30.93 9.18
CA ASP A 128 21.12 31.37 10.39
C ASP A 128 20.54 30.77 11.69
N ARG A 129 19.31 30.24 11.65
CA ARG A 129 18.66 29.57 12.79
C ARG A 129 18.87 28.05 12.79
N TYR A 130 19.38 27.48 11.70
CA TYR A 130 19.67 26.05 11.64
C TYR A 130 20.82 25.73 12.61
N SER A 131 20.57 24.78 13.52
CA SER A 131 21.61 24.25 14.39
C SER A 131 22.07 22.89 13.89
N ILE A 132 23.39 22.65 13.93
CA ILE A 132 23.97 21.34 13.64
C ILE A 132 23.42 20.28 14.63
N ASP A 133 23.11 20.69 15.86
CA ASP A 133 22.54 19.82 16.89
C ASP A 133 21.03 19.58 16.76
N SER A 134 20.39 20.11 15.70
CA SER A 134 18.97 19.86 15.43
C SER A 134 18.73 18.43 14.96
N VAL A 135 19.70 17.81 14.28
CA VAL A 135 19.66 16.42 13.82
C VAL A 135 20.83 15.68 14.44
N GLN A 136 20.57 14.54 15.11
CA GLN A 136 21.59 13.83 15.88
C GLN A 136 21.56 12.34 15.55
N TYR A 137 22.74 11.77 15.31
CA TYR A 137 22.95 10.34 15.33
C TYR A 137 23.23 9.90 16.78
N ILE A 138 22.43 8.96 17.29
CA ILE A 138 22.53 8.54 18.69
C ILE A 138 23.27 7.20 18.81
N SER A 139 22.73 6.14 18.20
CA SER A 139 23.33 4.81 18.17
C SER A 139 22.55 3.91 17.20
N ASP A 140 23.25 2.97 16.56
CA ASP A 140 22.68 1.89 15.75
C ASP A 140 22.16 0.71 16.58
N GLN A 141 22.54 0.63 17.85
CA GLN A 141 22.09 -0.41 18.79
C GLN A 141 20.77 -0.01 19.44
N GLN A 142 19.72 -0.82 19.26
CA GLN A 142 18.34 -0.50 19.63
C GLN A 142 18.16 0.05 21.06
N PHE A 143 18.69 -0.63 22.08
CA PHE A 143 18.52 -0.18 23.47
C PHE A 143 19.45 0.96 23.87
N ALA A 144 20.61 1.10 23.23
CA ALA A 144 21.47 2.27 23.41
C ALA A 144 20.82 3.51 22.78
N PHE A 145 20.21 3.36 21.60
CA PHE A 145 19.37 4.37 20.96
C PHE A 145 18.21 4.77 21.88
N ALA A 146 17.50 3.77 22.42
CA ALA A 146 16.37 3.99 23.33
C ALA A 146 16.79 4.78 24.58
N ALA A 147 17.88 4.38 25.23
CA ALA A 147 18.41 5.05 26.40
C ALA A 147 18.89 6.48 26.09
N GLY A 148 19.59 6.68 24.97
CA GLY A 148 20.11 7.98 24.55
C GLY A 148 19.00 8.99 24.28
N VAL A 149 17.98 8.59 23.50
CA VAL A 149 16.82 9.44 23.21
C VAL A 149 16.00 9.70 24.47
N SER A 150 15.81 8.70 25.34
CA SER A 150 15.13 8.88 26.63
C SER A 150 15.87 9.88 27.54
N GLY A 151 17.21 9.84 27.54
CA GLY A 151 18.02 10.83 28.23
C GLY A 151 17.83 12.26 27.70
N ILE A 152 17.66 12.42 26.37
CA ILE A 152 17.32 13.71 25.75
C ILE A 152 15.92 14.16 26.17
N ILE A 153 14.92 13.28 26.10
CA ILE A 153 13.53 13.56 26.52
C ILE A 153 13.52 14.14 27.94
N LEU A 154 14.18 13.47 28.88
CA LEU A 154 14.17 13.84 30.30
C LEU A 154 14.99 15.10 30.59
N ARG A 155 16.16 15.27 29.95
CA ARG A 155 17.04 16.43 30.20
C ARG A 155 16.49 17.71 29.57
N GLU A 156 16.13 17.64 28.30
CA GLU A 156 15.62 18.80 27.57
C GLU A 156 14.16 19.10 27.92
N LYS A 157 13.48 18.14 28.56
CA LYS A 157 12.05 18.16 28.81
C LYS A 157 11.34 18.50 27.49
N VAL A 158 11.25 17.56 26.55
CA VAL A 158 10.59 17.86 25.26
C VAL A 158 9.10 18.19 25.50
N ALA A 159 8.52 19.12 24.74
CA ALA A 159 7.09 19.45 24.88
C ALA A 159 6.21 18.54 24.03
N ALA A 160 6.68 18.14 22.86
CA ALA A 160 5.98 17.22 21.98
C ALA A 160 6.95 16.22 21.37
N ALA A 161 6.46 15.04 21.04
CA ALA A 161 7.22 13.97 20.40
C ALA A 161 6.46 13.39 19.20
N PHE A 162 7.11 13.41 18.04
CA PHE A 162 6.64 12.78 16.82
C PHE A 162 7.41 11.48 16.59
N LEU A 163 6.76 10.35 16.86
CA LEU A 163 7.33 9.00 16.76
C LEU A 163 6.80 8.33 15.48
N LEU A 164 7.40 8.67 14.35
CA LEU A 164 6.89 8.30 13.02
C LEU A 164 7.90 7.44 12.27
N GLY A 165 7.58 6.18 11.96
CA GLY A 165 8.46 5.31 11.16
C GLY A 165 8.49 3.86 11.64
N ALA A 166 9.63 3.18 11.46
CA ALA A 166 9.76 1.75 11.78
C ALA A 166 10.22 1.55 13.23
N PHE A 167 9.29 1.17 14.10
CA PHE A 167 9.54 0.95 15.52
C PHE A 167 9.38 -0.51 15.94
N TYR A 168 10.08 -0.88 17.01
CA TYR A 168 10.02 -2.18 17.69
C TYR A 168 9.93 -1.97 19.22
N ALA A 169 10.72 -2.69 20.02
CA ALA A 169 10.65 -2.69 21.49
C ALA A 169 10.89 -1.30 22.11
N GLU A 170 11.62 -0.41 21.44
CA GLU A 170 11.89 0.95 21.88
C GLU A 170 10.66 1.87 21.84
N SER A 171 9.61 1.49 21.09
CA SER A 171 8.37 2.28 20.95
C SER A 171 7.76 2.68 22.29
N LEU A 172 7.53 1.70 23.17
CA LEU A 172 6.91 1.90 24.47
C LEU A 172 7.82 2.66 25.43
N ILE A 173 9.14 2.46 25.33
CA ILE A 173 10.12 3.21 26.13
C ILE A 173 9.99 4.70 25.79
N PHE A 174 9.94 5.05 24.51
CA PHE A 174 9.77 6.44 24.09
C PHE A 174 8.42 7.03 24.47
N ALA A 175 7.34 6.27 24.25
CA ALA A 175 6.00 6.71 24.60
C ALA A 175 5.91 7.00 26.11
N GLU A 176 6.25 6.05 26.97
CA GLU A 176 6.16 6.24 28.43
C GLU A 176 7.13 7.30 28.95
N THR A 177 8.34 7.41 28.38
CA THR A 177 9.28 8.47 28.79
C THR A 177 8.70 9.84 28.46
N CYS A 178 8.12 10.03 27.27
CA CYS A 178 7.42 11.27 26.91
C CYS A 178 6.21 11.53 27.82
N ASN A 179 5.44 10.49 28.13
CA ASN A 179 4.25 10.57 28.98
C ASN A 179 4.62 11.04 30.39
N SER A 180 5.73 10.52 30.94
CA SER A 180 6.22 10.85 32.28
C SER A 180 6.55 12.33 32.49
N ILE A 181 6.84 13.07 31.41
CA ILE A 181 7.10 14.51 31.43
C ILE A 181 5.94 15.35 30.86
N GLY A 182 4.80 14.70 30.58
CA GLY A 182 3.60 15.29 30.01
C GLY A 182 3.79 15.81 28.58
N ALA A 183 4.68 15.22 27.79
CA ALA A 183 4.85 15.61 26.39
C ALA A 183 3.72 15.02 25.53
N ILE A 184 3.17 15.82 24.61
CA ILE A 184 2.17 15.30 23.65
C ILE A 184 2.88 14.30 22.74
N GLN A 185 2.33 13.09 22.56
CA GLN A 185 2.85 12.15 21.59
C GLN A 185 1.94 11.99 20.38
N VAL A 186 2.53 12.13 19.20
CA VAL A 186 1.92 11.72 17.94
C VAL A 186 2.78 10.61 17.36
N ALA A 187 2.23 9.42 17.28
CA ALA A 187 2.94 8.24 16.82
C ALA A 187 2.35 7.66 15.54
N GLY A 188 3.14 6.90 14.80
CA GLY A 188 2.73 6.26 13.56
C GLY A 188 3.78 5.25 13.13
N SER A 189 3.37 4.00 12.96
CA SER A 189 4.27 2.93 12.55
C SER A 189 3.60 2.04 11.52
N THR A 190 4.39 1.62 10.54
CA THR A 190 3.99 0.61 9.55
C THR A 190 4.14 -0.81 10.10
N GLN A 191 4.80 -0.96 11.25
CA GLN A 191 4.96 -2.23 11.93
C GLN A 191 3.71 -2.59 12.73
N SER A 192 2.91 -3.52 12.20
CA SER A 192 1.63 -3.94 12.79
C SER A 192 1.74 -4.49 14.21
N THR A 193 2.90 -5.04 14.59
CA THR A 193 3.15 -5.54 15.93
C THR A 193 3.33 -4.44 16.97
N GLN A 194 3.66 -3.21 16.56
CA GLN A 194 3.88 -2.09 17.48
C GLN A 194 2.74 -1.09 17.55
N THR A 195 1.91 -1.01 16.51
CA THR A 195 0.76 -0.09 16.48
C THR A 195 -0.13 -0.19 17.74
N PRO A 196 -0.45 -1.38 18.29
CA PRO A 196 -1.24 -1.49 19.51
C PRO A 196 -0.59 -0.84 20.74
N PHE A 197 0.73 -0.90 20.88
CA PHE A 197 1.45 -0.26 21.98
C PHE A 197 1.37 1.26 21.88
N PHE A 198 1.54 1.82 20.68
CA PHE A 198 1.34 3.24 20.49
C PHE A 198 -0.12 3.67 20.75
N ILE A 199 -1.11 2.87 20.33
CA ILE A 199 -2.52 3.16 20.61
C ILE A 199 -2.79 3.23 22.11
N ALA A 200 -2.13 2.39 22.90
CA ALA A 200 -2.30 2.37 24.34
C ALA A 200 -1.54 3.50 25.08
N ALA A 201 -0.38 3.95 24.55
CA ALA A 201 0.56 4.80 25.27
C ALA A 201 0.71 6.23 24.74
N CYS A 202 0.17 6.55 23.54
CA CYS A 202 0.29 7.86 22.91
C CYS A 202 -1.07 8.58 22.80
N ASP A 203 -1.05 9.92 22.83
CA ASP A 203 -2.26 10.74 22.66
C ASP A 203 -2.91 10.56 21.28
N TYR A 204 -2.09 10.50 20.23
CA TYR A 204 -2.56 10.34 18.86
C TYR A 204 -1.73 9.32 18.10
N VAL A 205 -2.41 8.46 17.34
CA VAL A 205 -1.75 7.42 16.53
C VAL A 205 -2.30 7.42 15.11
N LEU A 206 -1.38 7.47 14.15
CA LEU A 206 -1.65 7.25 12.73
C LEU A 206 -1.71 5.75 12.47
N ILE A 207 -2.83 5.28 11.91
CA ILE A 207 -3.08 3.85 11.68
C ILE A 207 -3.03 3.54 10.18
N GLY A 208 -2.24 2.53 9.81
CA GLY A 208 -2.17 1.99 8.46
C GLY A 208 -1.84 3.08 7.42
N ASP A 209 -2.75 3.28 6.47
CA ASP A 209 -2.56 4.21 5.35
C ASP A 209 -2.51 5.68 5.77
N GLU A 210 -2.93 6.03 6.99
CA GLU A 210 -2.83 7.40 7.49
C GLU A 210 -1.38 7.90 7.53
N PHE A 211 -0.41 7.01 7.80
CA PHE A 211 1.01 7.33 7.78
C PHE A 211 1.48 7.76 6.37
N TYR A 212 1.02 7.06 5.33
CA TYR A 212 1.36 7.36 3.93
C TYR A 212 0.55 8.55 3.37
N ALA A 213 -0.65 8.76 3.88
CA ALA A 213 -1.50 9.91 3.54
C ALA A 213 -1.00 11.23 4.14
N ALA A 214 -0.14 11.18 5.17
CA ALA A 214 0.27 12.35 5.93
C ALA A 214 0.88 13.46 5.08
N SER A 215 1.77 13.13 4.14
CA SER A 215 2.38 14.13 3.26
C SER A 215 1.34 14.84 2.39
N ALA A 216 0.40 14.09 1.80
CA ALA A 216 -0.69 14.64 1.00
C ALA A 216 -1.60 15.57 1.83
N TYR A 217 -1.84 15.19 3.09
CA TYR A 217 -2.67 15.97 4.01
C TYR A 217 -2.02 17.30 4.41
N LEU A 218 -0.72 17.27 4.74
CA LEU A 218 0.05 18.43 5.21
C LEU A 218 0.40 19.41 4.08
N THR A 219 0.87 18.92 2.93
CA THR A 219 1.34 19.79 1.84
C THR A 219 0.23 20.28 0.92
N ARG A 220 -0.89 19.53 0.86
CA ARG A 220 -1.95 19.71 -0.14
C ARG A 220 -1.44 19.73 -1.58
N GLU A 221 -0.30 19.07 -1.83
CA GLU A 221 0.27 19.01 -3.17
C GLU A 221 -0.66 18.22 -4.12
N PRO A 222 -1.05 18.80 -5.28
CA PRO A 222 -2.06 18.19 -6.14
C PRO A 222 -1.75 16.75 -6.58
N VAL A 223 -0.47 16.41 -6.79
CA VAL A 223 -0.07 15.06 -7.19
C VAL A 223 -0.29 14.06 -6.06
N LEU A 224 0.12 14.41 -4.83
CA LEU A 224 -0.04 13.55 -3.65
C LEU A 224 -1.51 13.39 -3.28
N VAL A 225 -2.27 14.49 -3.25
CA VAL A 225 -3.71 14.48 -2.95
C VAL A 225 -4.50 13.69 -3.99
N GLY A 226 -4.23 13.91 -5.28
CA GLY A 226 -4.90 13.18 -6.35
C GLY A 226 -4.56 11.69 -6.36
N SER A 227 -3.31 11.33 -6.07
CA SER A 227 -2.88 9.93 -5.97
C SER A 227 -3.55 9.22 -4.80
N LEU A 228 -3.59 9.85 -3.62
CA LEU A 228 -4.26 9.32 -2.44
C LEU A 228 -5.74 9.04 -2.74
N LEU A 229 -6.45 10.01 -3.31
CA LEU A 229 -7.86 9.84 -3.64
C LEU A 229 -8.07 8.78 -4.71
N GLY A 230 -7.23 8.73 -5.75
CA GLY A 230 -7.31 7.70 -6.78
C GLY A 230 -7.13 6.29 -6.22
N GLN A 231 -6.19 6.11 -5.29
CA GLN A 231 -5.97 4.85 -4.59
C GLN A 231 -7.16 4.47 -3.71
N ASP A 232 -7.75 5.41 -2.98
CA ASP A 232 -8.93 5.15 -2.15
C ASP A 232 -10.14 4.72 -2.98
N TRP A 233 -10.39 5.37 -4.13
CA TRP A 233 -11.45 4.97 -5.06
C TRP A 233 -11.22 3.57 -5.63
N ALA A 234 -9.99 3.26 -6.01
CA ALA A 234 -9.63 1.93 -6.50
C ALA A 234 -9.84 0.86 -5.43
N LYS A 235 -9.43 1.13 -4.17
CA LYS A 235 -9.65 0.22 -3.03
C LYS A 235 -11.14 -0.01 -2.79
N ILE A 236 -11.96 1.05 -2.75
CA ILE A 236 -13.41 0.93 -2.56
C ILE A 236 -14.04 0.08 -3.66
N LEU A 237 -13.66 0.30 -4.92
CA LEU A 237 -14.18 -0.47 -6.06
C LEU A 237 -13.77 -1.94 -5.96
N MET A 238 -12.51 -2.23 -5.62
CA MET A 238 -12.03 -3.60 -5.42
C MET A 238 -12.76 -4.29 -4.25
N THR A 239 -12.94 -3.60 -3.12
CA THR A 239 -13.69 -4.13 -1.98
C THR A 239 -15.15 -4.40 -2.36
N ALA A 240 -15.81 -3.49 -3.07
CA ALA A 240 -17.17 -3.69 -3.55
C ALA A 240 -17.27 -4.89 -4.51
N TYR A 241 -16.31 -5.04 -5.42
CA TYR A 241 -16.24 -6.18 -6.34
C TYR A 241 -16.08 -7.51 -5.59
N VAL A 242 -15.15 -7.57 -4.62
CA VAL A 242 -14.95 -8.77 -3.78
C VAL A 242 -16.21 -9.10 -2.98
N MET A 243 -16.85 -8.10 -2.37
CA MET A 243 -18.08 -8.29 -1.60
C MET A 243 -19.24 -8.77 -2.48
N LEU A 244 -19.40 -8.20 -3.67
CA LEU A 244 -20.43 -8.63 -4.61
C LEU A 244 -20.18 -10.07 -5.09
N GLY A 245 -18.92 -10.39 -5.44
CA GLY A 245 -18.53 -11.74 -5.81
C GLY A 245 -18.79 -12.75 -4.69
N PHE A 246 -18.45 -12.40 -3.45
CA PHE A 246 -18.75 -13.21 -2.26
C PHE A 246 -20.26 -13.45 -2.09
N LEU A 247 -21.09 -12.42 -2.22
CA LEU A 247 -22.55 -12.53 -2.06
C LEU A 247 -23.19 -13.38 -3.16
N ILE A 248 -22.82 -13.14 -4.43
CA ILE A 248 -23.33 -13.91 -5.58
C ILE A 248 -22.95 -15.38 -5.42
N MET A 249 -21.67 -15.67 -5.14
CA MET A 249 -21.20 -17.04 -4.98
C MET A 249 -21.88 -17.75 -3.79
N SER A 250 -22.13 -17.01 -2.70
CA SER A 250 -22.87 -17.54 -1.55
C SER A 250 -24.33 -17.84 -1.89
N ALA A 251 -25.01 -16.97 -2.64
CA ALA A 251 -26.38 -17.17 -3.09
C ALA A 251 -26.51 -18.35 -4.08
N GLU A 252 -25.58 -18.49 -5.02
CA GLU A 252 -25.57 -19.61 -5.96
C GLU A 252 -25.40 -20.96 -5.25
N ARG A 253 -24.54 -21.04 -4.24
CA ARG A 253 -24.34 -22.27 -3.46
C ARG A 253 -25.57 -22.69 -2.65
N LEU A 254 -26.50 -21.77 -2.38
CA LEU A 254 -27.76 -22.08 -1.71
C LEU A 254 -28.81 -22.66 -2.68
N GLN A 255 -28.64 -22.48 -3.99
CA GLN A 255 -29.58 -23.00 -4.98
C GLN A 255 -29.37 -24.51 -5.22
N PRO A 256 -30.45 -25.26 -5.45
CA PRO A 256 -30.34 -26.64 -5.90
C PRO A 256 -29.75 -26.70 -7.32
N LEU A 257 -29.00 -27.77 -7.59
CA LEU A 257 -28.41 -28.07 -8.88
C LEU A 257 -29.52 -28.53 -9.84
N ALA A 258 -29.77 -27.75 -10.88
CA ALA A 258 -30.76 -28.07 -11.92
C ALA A 258 -30.11 -28.68 -13.18
N VAL A 259 -28.84 -28.37 -13.45
CA VAL A 259 -28.12 -28.77 -14.66
C VAL A 259 -26.68 -29.10 -14.29
N GLN A 260 -26.22 -30.28 -14.68
CA GLN A 260 -24.87 -30.78 -14.44
C GLN A 260 -24.01 -30.69 -15.71
N ARG A 261 -22.74 -30.34 -15.53
CA ARG A 261 -21.71 -30.43 -16.58
C ARG A 261 -21.15 -31.85 -16.60
N ILE A 262 -21.13 -32.47 -17.77
CA ILE A 262 -20.50 -33.78 -18.01
C ILE A 262 -19.37 -33.54 -19.01
N ASP A 263 -18.15 -33.90 -18.60
CA ASP A 263 -16.95 -33.81 -19.43
C ASP A 263 -16.56 -35.22 -19.87
N GLU A 264 -16.86 -35.59 -21.12
CA GLU A 264 -16.51 -36.89 -21.71
C GLU A 264 -15.68 -36.68 -22.99
N GLY A 265 -14.54 -37.37 -23.09
CA GLY A 265 -13.72 -37.36 -24.32
C GLY A 265 -13.16 -35.99 -24.74
N GLY A 266 -13.05 -35.02 -23.83
CA GLY A 266 -12.62 -33.65 -24.14
C GLY A 266 -13.76 -32.73 -24.61
N VAL A 267 -15.01 -33.19 -24.57
CA VAL A 267 -16.22 -32.43 -24.90
C VAL A 267 -17.03 -32.22 -23.62
N SER A 268 -17.48 -30.98 -23.39
CA SER A 268 -18.30 -30.61 -22.24
C SER A 268 -19.75 -30.41 -22.66
N ARG A 269 -20.69 -31.18 -22.10
CA ARG A 269 -22.15 -31.04 -22.33
C ARG A 269 -22.89 -30.70 -21.04
N MET A 270 -24.04 -30.05 -21.19
CA MET A 270 -24.91 -29.62 -20.09
C MET A 270 -26.20 -30.43 -20.13
N GLU A 271 -26.44 -31.25 -19.12
CA GLU A 271 -27.62 -32.10 -19.03
C GLU A 271 -28.46 -31.75 -17.78
N PRO A 272 -29.80 -31.83 -17.85
CA PRO A 272 -30.67 -31.67 -16.68
C PRO A 272 -30.26 -32.68 -15.59
N TYR A 273 -30.15 -32.23 -14.35
CA TYR A 273 -29.75 -33.10 -13.25
C TYR A 273 -30.94 -33.94 -12.76
N GLU A 274 -30.91 -35.25 -13.02
CA GLU A 274 -32.01 -36.19 -12.69
C GLU A 274 -31.87 -36.87 -11.31
N GLY A 275 -30.91 -36.47 -10.47
CA GLY A 275 -30.64 -37.05 -9.14
C GLY A 275 -31.37 -36.37 -7.96
N GLU A 276 -31.13 -36.85 -6.72
CA GLU A 276 -31.62 -36.20 -5.49
C GLU A 276 -31.15 -34.75 -5.37
N ALA A 277 -32.03 -33.83 -4.95
CA ALA A 277 -31.75 -32.40 -4.90
C ALA A 277 -30.43 -32.07 -4.17
N LYS A 278 -29.36 -31.84 -4.94
CA LYS A 278 -28.02 -31.52 -4.46
C LYS A 278 -27.78 -30.03 -4.56
N ARG A 279 -27.05 -29.45 -3.60
CA ARG A 279 -26.58 -28.05 -3.71
C ARG A 279 -25.45 -27.93 -4.73
N LYS A 280 -25.38 -26.80 -5.43
CA LYS A 280 -24.30 -26.50 -6.39
C LYS A 280 -22.93 -26.62 -5.71
N THR A 281 -22.01 -27.38 -6.29
CA THR A 281 -20.60 -27.41 -5.86
C THR A 281 -19.81 -26.27 -6.51
N ALA A 282 -18.52 -26.14 -6.20
CA ALA A 282 -17.68 -25.07 -6.76
C ALA A 282 -17.66 -25.06 -8.30
N SER A 283 -17.69 -26.24 -8.94
CA SER A 283 -17.70 -26.42 -10.40
C SER A 283 -19.01 -26.01 -11.07
N ASP A 284 -20.10 -25.93 -10.30
CA ASP A 284 -21.45 -25.66 -10.81
C ASP A 284 -21.83 -24.17 -10.76
N THR A 285 -20.95 -23.34 -10.18
CA THR A 285 -21.17 -21.89 -10.06
C THR A 285 -21.03 -21.19 -11.40
N MET A 286 -21.78 -20.09 -11.61
CA MET A 286 -21.70 -19.29 -12.83
C MET A 286 -20.29 -18.74 -13.05
N VAL A 287 -19.61 -18.34 -11.97
CA VAL A 287 -18.24 -17.84 -12.02
C VAL A 287 -17.29 -18.93 -12.53
N HIS A 288 -17.40 -20.17 -12.04
CA HIS A 288 -16.59 -21.27 -12.55
C HIS A 288 -16.85 -21.55 -14.03
N ARG A 289 -18.11 -21.48 -14.47
CA ARG A 289 -18.50 -21.64 -15.89
C ARG A 289 -18.00 -20.51 -16.78
N LEU A 290 -17.93 -19.28 -16.25
CA LEU A 290 -17.39 -18.12 -16.97
C LEU A 290 -15.89 -18.27 -17.26
N PHE A 291 -15.13 -18.78 -16.28
CA PHE A 291 -13.69 -18.99 -16.42
C PHE A 291 -13.30 -20.35 -17.02
N ASN A 292 -14.25 -21.29 -17.12
CA ASN A 292 -14.06 -22.60 -17.74
C ASN A 292 -15.17 -22.84 -18.77
N PRO A 293 -15.09 -22.21 -19.96
CA PRO A 293 -16.12 -22.36 -20.99
C PRO A 293 -16.27 -23.82 -21.42
N LEU A 294 -17.44 -24.15 -21.96
CA LEU A 294 -17.73 -25.48 -22.51
C LEU A 294 -16.94 -25.66 -23.81
N ILE A 295 -16.27 -26.79 -23.96
CA ILE A 295 -15.63 -27.19 -25.21
C ILE A 295 -16.63 -28.07 -25.96
N THR A 296 -17.25 -27.54 -27.02
CA THR A 296 -18.19 -28.28 -27.87
C THR A 296 -17.46 -29.11 -28.93
N GLU A 297 -18.11 -30.15 -29.46
CA GLU A 297 -17.56 -31.01 -30.53
C GLU A 297 -17.02 -30.22 -31.72
N GLU A 298 -17.76 -29.20 -32.16
CA GLU A 298 -17.37 -28.32 -33.29
C GLU A 298 -16.03 -27.59 -33.03
N MET A 299 -15.72 -27.27 -31.78
CA MET A 299 -14.47 -26.60 -31.40
C MET A 299 -13.27 -27.56 -31.38
N ASN A 300 -13.50 -28.87 -31.38
CA ASN A 300 -12.46 -29.91 -31.30
C ASN A 300 -12.16 -30.52 -32.69
N THR A 301 -13.09 -30.43 -33.64
CA THR A 301 -12.89 -30.77 -35.04
C THR A 301 -12.20 -29.64 -35.81
N ILE A 302 -10.93 -29.84 -36.16
CA ILE A 302 -10.25 -29.02 -37.15
C ILE A 302 -10.66 -29.54 -38.53
N GLU A 303 -11.62 -28.89 -39.20
CA GLU A 303 -11.85 -29.13 -40.63
C GLU A 303 -10.60 -28.70 -41.39
N ARG A 304 -9.76 -29.67 -41.77
CA ARG A 304 -8.72 -29.44 -42.78
C ARG A 304 -9.39 -29.59 -44.14
N GLU A 305 -9.47 -28.51 -44.91
CA GLU A 305 -9.76 -28.64 -46.33
C GLU A 305 -8.71 -29.58 -46.94
N PRO A 306 -9.12 -30.63 -47.69
CA PRO A 306 -8.17 -31.53 -48.33
C PRO A 306 -7.34 -30.70 -49.32
N ASN A 307 -6.02 -30.71 -49.12
CA ASN A 307 -5.10 -30.06 -50.04
C ASN A 307 -5.16 -30.80 -51.39
N PRO A 308 -5.58 -30.15 -52.50
CA PRO A 308 -5.72 -30.81 -53.80
C PRO A 308 -4.41 -31.36 -54.38
N ASP A 309 -3.26 -30.99 -53.80
CA ASP A 309 -1.94 -31.43 -54.27
C ASP A 309 -1.48 -32.81 -53.75
N TYR A 310 -2.29 -33.52 -52.96
CA TYR A 310 -1.93 -34.79 -52.33
C TYR A 310 -2.65 -36.04 -52.91
N GLU A 311 -3.10 -36.02 -54.16
CA GLU A 311 -3.62 -37.24 -54.84
C GLU A 311 -2.53 -38.06 -55.57
N GLY A 312 -1.24 -37.70 -55.45
CA GLY A 312 -0.16 -38.28 -56.27
C GLY A 312 0.84 -39.22 -55.60
N GLU A 313 0.82 -39.42 -54.27
CA GLU A 313 1.94 -40.10 -53.58
C GLU A 313 1.61 -41.51 -53.02
N GLU A 314 0.36 -41.98 -53.07
CA GLU A 314 0.02 -43.32 -52.56
C GLU A 314 0.35 -44.48 -53.54
N GLU A 315 0.57 -44.22 -54.83
CA GLU A 315 0.91 -45.28 -55.80
C GLU A 315 2.40 -45.69 -55.80
N ALA A 316 3.29 -44.90 -55.19
CA ALA A 316 4.73 -45.19 -55.16
C ALA A 316 5.17 -46.08 -53.98
N ALA A 317 4.33 -46.29 -52.97
CA ALA A 317 4.69 -47.04 -51.76
C ALA A 317 4.42 -48.56 -51.85
N ASN A 318 3.72 -49.04 -52.89
CA ASN A 318 3.32 -50.46 -53.01
C ASN A 318 4.09 -51.26 -54.08
N ALA A 319 5.14 -50.70 -54.69
CA ALA A 319 5.93 -51.34 -55.75
C ALA A 319 7.37 -51.73 -55.32
N GLY A 320 7.65 -51.80 -54.02
CA GLY A 320 9.01 -52.00 -53.48
C GLY A 320 9.25 -53.25 -52.61
N GLY A 321 8.34 -54.22 -52.60
CA GLY A 321 8.46 -55.41 -51.74
C GLY A 321 8.13 -56.71 -52.47
N GLY A 322 9.09 -57.25 -53.24
CA GLY A 322 8.91 -58.54 -53.91
C GLY A 322 10.09 -58.97 -54.78
N ALA A 323 11.21 -59.33 -54.16
CA ALA A 323 12.19 -60.35 -54.59
C ALA A 323 13.30 -60.48 -53.54
#